data_AF-A0A2N6NZ73-F1
#
_entry.id   AF-A0A2N6NZ73-F1
#
_cell.length_a   1.000
_cell.length_b   1.000
_cell.length_c   1.000
_cell.angle_alpha   90.00
_cell.angle_beta   90.00
_cell.angle_gamma   90.00
#
_symmetry.space_group_name_H-M   'P 1'
#
loop_
_entity.id
_entity.type
_entity.pdbx_description
1 polymer ?
#
loop_
_entity_poly.entity_id
_entity_poly.type
_entity_poly.pdbx_seq_one_letter_code
_entity_poly.pdbx_strand_id
1 'polypeptide(L)'
;MDQAASVLSELGSALFVSFSPHLDAKPVKFPHTNPELGFVIAQSFVTSTKHDTAPTRYNLRVVECSLAAGYLNAVLNPPGTTLALDAGPLRTSLKGFHDVFAAKYLTGIDPEEQLQRLIRLTEDTLTQEEGYTREELALVLKESVAADLIKMAAEQGTSTAVGIEDSNLVANLEKRYMSKFPVRAKRFKIRQRALHVFSEALRVMQFLKLLESTDPASADVNQKLGNLMNATQESCRELYECSSPEIDDICRIARNAGAYGSRLTGAGWGGCTVHLVPVDKIDAVKEALEKEYYATRHLTEEQKAQAVVISRPARGSAILVGHAGSFVL
;
A
#
# COMPACT_ATOMS: atom_id res chain seq x y z
N MET A 1 4.53 -8.99 -0.66
CA MET A 1 4.01 -8.89 0.72
C MET A 1 3.26 -10.15 1.09
N ASP A 2 2.18 -10.47 0.39
CA ASP A 2 1.31 -11.62 0.68
C ASP A 2 2.06 -12.96 0.79
N GLN A 3 2.98 -13.23 -0.15
CA GLN A 3 3.80 -14.45 -0.11
C GLN A 3 4.74 -14.47 1.09
N ALA A 4 5.36 -13.33 1.42
CA ALA A 4 6.24 -13.22 2.58
C ALA A 4 5.47 -13.45 3.88
N ALA A 5 4.28 -12.86 4.03
CA ALA A 5 3.42 -13.09 5.19
C ALA A 5 2.99 -14.56 5.28
N SER A 6 2.60 -15.19 4.15
CA SER A 6 2.19 -16.59 4.16
C SER A 6 3.30 -17.54 4.61
N VAL A 7 4.56 -17.26 4.24
CA VAL A 7 5.68 -18.17 4.47
C VAL A 7 6.42 -17.87 5.77
N LEU A 8 6.64 -16.59 6.09
CA LEU A 8 7.57 -16.13 7.12
C LEU A 8 6.89 -15.70 8.43
N SER A 9 5.57 -15.90 8.57
CA SER A 9 4.86 -15.54 9.81
C SER A 9 5.19 -16.49 10.96
N GLU A 10 5.37 -15.92 12.14
CA GLU A 10 5.55 -16.66 13.40
C GLU A 10 4.31 -16.50 14.30
N LEU A 11 3.91 -17.59 14.96
CA LEU A 11 2.75 -17.63 15.83
C LEU A 11 2.87 -16.56 16.94
N GLY A 12 1.84 -15.72 17.07
CA GLY A 12 1.78 -14.67 18.10
C GLY A 12 2.54 -13.39 17.76
N SER A 13 3.02 -13.22 16.52
CA SER A 13 3.69 -11.99 16.08
C SER A 13 3.15 -11.49 14.74
N ALA A 14 3.07 -10.17 14.59
CA ALA A 14 3.01 -9.55 13.27
C ALA A 14 4.37 -9.69 12.56
N LEU A 15 4.45 -9.25 11.31
CA LEU A 15 5.67 -9.34 10.51
C LEU A 15 6.02 -7.97 9.93
N PHE A 16 7.21 -7.46 10.25
CA PHE A 16 7.80 -6.33 9.55
C PHE A 16 8.57 -6.85 8.34
N VAL A 17 8.04 -6.61 7.15
CA VAL A 17 8.62 -7.08 5.88
C VAL A 17 9.31 -5.93 5.17
N SER A 18 10.60 -6.09 4.86
CA SER A 18 11.37 -5.20 4.00
C SER A 18 11.61 -5.86 2.64
N PHE A 19 11.63 -5.05 1.58
CA PHE A 19 11.90 -5.51 0.21
C PHE A 19 13.21 -4.98 -0.37
N SER A 20 13.84 -4.01 0.29
CA SER A 20 15.04 -3.34 -0.19
C SER A 20 16.07 -3.23 0.96
N PRO A 21 17.36 -3.52 0.71
CA PRO A 21 17.94 -3.95 -0.58
C PRO A 21 17.62 -5.41 -0.96
N HIS A 22 17.18 -6.21 0.01
CA HIS A 22 16.76 -7.60 -0.19
C HIS A 22 15.46 -7.86 0.60
N LEU A 23 14.79 -8.97 0.28
CA LEU A 23 13.66 -9.43 1.08
C LEU A 23 14.16 -9.81 2.48
N ASP A 24 13.60 -9.18 3.50
CA ASP A 24 13.82 -9.49 4.91
C ASP A 24 12.48 -9.46 5.64
N ALA A 25 12.34 -10.27 6.68
CA ALA A 25 11.12 -10.32 7.46
C ALA A 25 11.44 -10.58 8.93
N LYS A 26 10.95 -9.69 9.81
CA LYS A 26 11.21 -9.76 11.25
C LYS A 26 9.90 -9.89 12.01
N PRO A 27 9.77 -10.84 12.94
CA PRO A 27 8.60 -10.92 13.79
C PRO A 27 8.52 -9.68 14.69
N VAL A 28 7.33 -9.11 14.82
CA VAL A 28 7.03 -7.96 15.68
C VAL A 28 5.91 -8.36 16.63
N LYS A 29 6.20 -8.37 17.91
CA LYS A 29 5.22 -8.74 18.93
C LYS A 29 4.36 -7.53 19.28
N PHE A 30 3.07 -7.77 19.45
CA PHE A 30 2.22 -6.80 20.12
C PHE A 30 2.58 -6.81 21.61
N PRO A 31 2.74 -5.63 22.23
CA PRO A 31 2.95 -5.60 23.65
C PRO A 31 1.69 -6.01 24.40
N HIS A 32 1.85 -6.43 25.66
CA HIS A 32 0.71 -6.60 26.56
C HIS A 32 0.15 -5.22 26.92
N THR A 33 -1.09 -4.97 26.54
CA THR A 33 -1.80 -3.72 26.81
C THR A 33 -3.02 -3.97 27.70
N ASN A 34 -3.53 -2.92 28.35
CA ASN A 34 -4.75 -2.96 29.14
C ASN A 34 -5.69 -1.82 28.69
N PRO A 35 -6.83 -2.10 28.05
CA PRO A 35 -7.36 -3.44 27.71
C PRO A 35 -6.51 -4.18 26.66
N GLU A 36 -6.54 -5.52 26.70
CA GLU A 36 -5.87 -6.39 25.71
C GLU A 36 -6.41 -6.08 24.30
N LEU A 37 -5.53 -6.09 23.30
CA LEU A 37 -5.90 -5.87 21.91
C LEU A 37 -6.26 -7.17 21.19
N GLY A 38 -7.31 -7.10 20.37
CA GLY A 38 -7.69 -8.12 19.39
C GLY A 38 -7.90 -7.51 18.00
N PHE A 39 -7.87 -8.37 16.98
CA PHE A 39 -8.19 -7.99 15.61
C PHE A 39 -9.50 -8.63 15.18
N VAL A 40 -10.42 -7.79 14.71
CA VAL A 40 -11.63 -8.22 14.02
C VAL A 40 -11.42 -7.97 12.52
N ILE A 41 -11.67 -8.98 11.71
CA ILE A 41 -11.65 -8.90 10.24
C ILE A 41 -13.09 -9.01 9.78
N ALA A 42 -13.56 -8.04 8.98
CA ALA A 42 -14.92 -8.01 8.47
C ALA A 42 -14.92 -7.96 6.95
N GLN A 43 -15.77 -8.76 6.32
CA GLN A 43 -15.92 -8.85 4.88
C GLN A 43 -16.95 -7.82 4.39
N SER A 44 -16.64 -7.04 3.36
CA SER A 44 -17.62 -6.13 2.74
C SER A 44 -18.66 -6.85 1.88
N PHE A 45 -18.35 -8.07 1.44
CA PHE A 45 -19.05 -8.83 0.39
C PHE A 45 -19.10 -8.14 -0.98
N VAL A 46 -18.30 -7.08 -1.17
CA VAL A 46 -18.05 -6.50 -2.48
C VAL A 46 -16.86 -7.21 -3.11
N THR A 47 -17.11 -7.89 -4.22
CA THR A 47 -16.06 -8.53 -5.00
C THR A 47 -15.18 -7.48 -5.66
N SER A 48 -13.93 -7.40 -5.23
CA SER A 48 -12.90 -6.65 -5.95
C SER A 48 -12.50 -7.46 -7.19
N THR A 49 -13.11 -7.17 -8.35
CA THR A 49 -12.76 -7.79 -9.64
C THR A 49 -11.42 -7.24 -10.15
N LYS A 50 -10.34 -7.71 -9.51
CA LYS A 50 -8.97 -7.20 -9.71
C LYS A 50 -8.51 -7.21 -11.16
N HIS A 51 -8.95 -8.20 -11.95
CA HIS A 51 -8.57 -8.33 -13.36
C HIS A 51 -9.31 -7.34 -14.26
N ASP A 52 -10.64 -7.29 -14.18
CA ASP A 52 -11.45 -6.54 -15.15
C ASP A 52 -11.36 -5.03 -14.94
N THR A 53 -11.26 -4.62 -13.67
CA THR A 53 -11.14 -3.22 -13.28
C THR A 53 -9.69 -2.75 -13.19
N ALA A 54 -8.71 -3.64 -13.42
CA ALA A 54 -7.28 -3.33 -13.32
C ALA A 54 -6.89 -2.06 -14.09
N PRO A 55 -7.32 -1.87 -15.37
CA PRO A 55 -6.87 -0.72 -16.17
C PRO A 55 -7.21 0.64 -15.59
N THR A 56 -8.25 0.73 -14.76
CA THR A 56 -8.71 1.96 -14.12
C THR A 56 -8.47 1.97 -12.60
N ARG A 57 -7.96 0.88 -12.04
CA ARG A 57 -7.73 0.69 -10.60
C ARG A 57 -6.28 0.25 -10.36
N TYR A 58 -6.06 -1.05 -10.10
CA TYR A 58 -4.77 -1.56 -9.65
C TYR A 58 -3.61 -1.20 -10.60
N ASN A 59 -3.74 -1.48 -11.89
CA ASN A 59 -2.69 -1.18 -12.88
C ASN A 59 -2.46 0.33 -13.00
N LEU A 60 -3.54 1.12 -12.98
CA LEU A 60 -3.44 2.57 -13.02
C LEU A 60 -2.62 3.10 -11.83
N ARG A 61 -2.85 2.59 -10.61
CA ARG A 61 -2.07 3.00 -9.43
C ARG A 61 -0.59 2.66 -9.56
N VAL A 62 -0.26 1.48 -10.11
CA VAL A 62 1.14 1.12 -10.39
C VAL A 62 1.79 2.12 -11.33
N VAL A 63 1.10 2.49 -12.42
CA VAL A 63 1.61 3.48 -13.38
C VAL A 63 1.73 4.86 -12.77
N GLU A 64 0.72 5.33 -12.03
CA GLU A 64 0.74 6.63 -11.37
C GLU A 64 1.92 6.75 -10.38
N CYS A 65 2.19 5.70 -9.60
CA CYS A 65 3.34 5.68 -8.68
C CYS A 65 4.69 5.70 -9.42
N SER A 66 4.84 4.94 -10.51
CA SER A 66 6.08 4.95 -11.30
C SER A 66 6.30 6.28 -12.03
N LEU A 67 5.23 6.89 -12.55
CA LEU A 67 5.26 8.23 -13.14
C LEU A 67 5.64 9.27 -12.08
N ALA A 68 5.06 9.20 -10.88
CA ALA A 68 5.39 10.10 -9.78
C ALA A 68 6.88 10.05 -9.42
N ALA A 69 7.43 8.84 -9.31
CA ALA A 69 8.86 8.64 -9.03
C ALA A 69 9.75 9.21 -10.13
N GLY A 70 9.42 8.94 -11.41
CA GLY A 70 10.13 9.52 -12.55
C GLY A 70 10.07 11.04 -12.56
N TYR A 71 8.89 11.61 -12.28
CA TYR A 71 8.67 13.06 -12.30
C TYR A 71 9.46 13.74 -11.19
N LEU A 72 9.33 13.27 -9.95
CA LEU A 72 10.08 13.81 -8.81
C LEU A 72 11.59 13.71 -9.05
N ASN A 73 12.07 12.61 -9.63
CA ASN A 73 13.47 12.49 -10.01
C ASN A 73 13.90 13.52 -11.06
N ALA A 74 13.11 13.70 -12.12
CA ALA A 74 13.42 14.64 -13.20
C ALA A 74 13.46 16.10 -12.72
N VAL A 75 12.63 16.46 -11.73
CA VAL A 75 12.53 17.84 -11.23
C VAL A 75 13.50 18.12 -10.09
N LEU A 76 13.69 17.17 -9.16
CA LEU A 76 14.41 17.42 -7.91
C LEU A 76 15.88 16.99 -7.93
N ASN A 77 16.27 16.11 -8.86
CA ASN A 77 17.67 15.71 -9.05
C ASN A 77 18.26 16.41 -10.29
N PRO A 78 19.60 16.49 -10.43
CA PRO A 78 20.20 17.03 -11.64
C PRO A 78 19.77 16.24 -12.89
N PRO A 79 19.72 16.91 -14.06
CA PRO A 79 19.46 16.25 -15.34
C PRO A 79 20.37 15.03 -15.54
N GLY A 80 19.79 13.96 -16.06
CA GLY A 80 20.50 12.69 -16.29
C GLY A 80 20.63 11.77 -15.06
N THR A 81 20.13 12.16 -13.89
CA THR A 81 20.10 11.27 -12.72
C THR A 81 19.19 10.07 -12.99
N THR A 82 19.73 8.86 -12.87
CA THR A 82 19.00 7.61 -13.13
C THR A 82 18.54 6.95 -11.84
N LEU A 83 17.29 6.50 -11.81
CA LEU A 83 16.77 5.68 -10.73
C LEU A 83 17.29 4.24 -10.85
N ALA A 84 17.61 3.63 -9.70
CA ALA A 84 17.91 2.20 -9.66
C ALA A 84 16.68 1.40 -10.09
N LEU A 85 16.89 0.39 -10.94
CA LEU A 85 15.81 -0.46 -11.44
C LEU A 85 15.40 -1.44 -10.34
N ASP A 86 14.15 -1.35 -9.90
CA ASP A 86 13.60 -2.28 -8.91
C ASP A 86 13.02 -3.56 -9.55
N ALA A 87 12.65 -4.52 -8.69
CA ALA A 87 11.99 -5.77 -9.09
C ALA A 87 10.50 -5.59 -9.43
N GLY A 88 9.97 -4.37 -9.34
CA GLY A 88 8.61 -4.03 -9.71
C GLY A 88 8.39 -4.12 -11.22
N PRO A 89 7.13 -4.20 -11.67
CA PRO A 89 6.84 -4.46 -13.07
C PRO A 89 7.35 -3.33 -13.97
N LEU A 90 7.30 -2.07 -13.54
CA LEU A 90 7.80 -0.94 -14.33
C LEU A 90 9.24 -0.54 -13.98
N ARG A 91 9.90 -1.29 -13.08
CA ARG A 91 11.30 -1.08 -12.63
C ARG A 91 11.58 0.34 -12.12
N THR A 92 10.55 1.05 -11.66
CA THR A 92 10.62 2.43 -11.18
C THR A 92 9.61 2.63 -10.07
N SER A 93 10.09 3.04 -8.90
CA SER A 93 9.26 3.25 -7.71
C SER A 93 9.68 4.48 -6.94
N LEU A 94 8.75 4.95 -6.11
CA LEU A 94 8.98 6.05 -5.18
C LEU A 94 10.05 5.72 -4.13
N LYS A 95 10.23 4.43 -3.78
CA LYS A 95 11.34 3.99 -2.93
C LYS A 95 12.68 4.13 -3.66
N GLY A 96 12.75 3.75 -4.94
CA GLY A 96 13.95 3.99 -5.76
C GLY A 96 14.30 5.48 -5.87
N PHE A 97 13.29 6.35 -6.03
CA PHE A 97 13.49 7.79 -5.95
C PHE A 97 13.97 8.25 -4.57
N HIS A 98 13.33 7.79 -3.48
CA HIS A 98 13.74 8.08 -2.11
C HIS A 98 15.21 7.71 -1.90
N ASP A 99 15.65 6.51 -2.29
CA ASP A 99 17.03 6.07 -2.12
C ASP A 99 18.04 6.97 -2.83
N VAL A 100 17.79 7.29 -4.11
CA VAL A 100 18.67 8.17 -4.91
C VAL A 100 18.70 9.58 -4.34
N PHE A 101 17.55 10.13 -3.99
CA PHE A 101 17.45 11.49 -3.44
C PHE A 101 18.10 11.56 -2.06
N ALA A 102 17.84 10.59 -1.18
CA ALA A 102 18.38 10.57 0.18
C ALA A 102 19.90 10.41 0.20
N ALA A 103 20.47 9.55 -0.66
CA ALA A 103 21.91 9.38 -0.78
C ALA A 103 22.65 10.69 -1.11
N LYS A 104 21.96 11.63 -1.77
CA LYS A 104 22.53 12.92 -2.15
C LYS A 104 22.22 14.04 -1.17
N TYR A 105 21.00 14.10 -0.65
CA TYR A 105 20.50 15.28 0.06
C TYR A 105 20.13 15.02 1.53
N LEU A 106 19.97 13.77 1.93
CA LEU A 106 19.44 13.39 3.25
C LEU A 106 20.35 12.42 4.02
N THR A 107 21.62 12.31 3.64
CA THR A 107 22.59 11.49 4.34
C THR A 107 22.69 11.91 5.81
N GLY A 108 22.52 10.94 6.72
CA GLY A 108 22.53 11.18 8.17
C GLY A 108 21.22 11.70 8.77
N ILE A 109 20.17 11.90 7.96
CA ILE A 109 18.83 12.27 8.45
C ILE A 109 18.06 11.00 8.83
N ASP A 110 17.32 11.06 9.94
CA ASP A 110 16.47 9.96 10.40
C ASP A 110 15.41 9.58 9.34
N PRO A 111 15.11 8.29 9.11
CA PRO A 111 14.20 7.90 8.02
C PRO A 111 12.76 8.42 8.17
N GLU A 112 12.24 8.62 9.39
CA GLU A 112 10.93 9.26 9.58
C GLU A 112 10.99 10.73 9.10
N GLU A 113 12.05 11.44 9.46
CA GLU A 113 12.26 12.82 9.03
C GLU A 113 12.49 12.92 7.50
N GLN A 114 13.18 11.95 6.91
CA GLN A 114 13.31 11.87 5.45
C GLN A 114 11.94 11.78 4.77
N LEU A 115 11.06 10.90 5.24
CA LEU A 115 9.71 10.75 4.70
C LEU A 115 8.87 12.03 4.88
N GLN A 116 8.97 12.70 6.03
CA GLN A 116 8.31 14.00 6.25
C GLN A 116 8.80 15.08 5.29
N ARG A 117 10.10 15.12 4.98
CA ARG A 117 10.66 16.03 3.96
C ARG A 117 10.17 15.68 2.57
N LEU A 118 10.12 14.40 2.22
CA LEU A 118 9.62 13.92 0.92
C LEU A 118 8.13 14.24 0.71
N ILE A 119 7.31 14.15 1.76
CA ILE A 119 5.90 14.56 1.70
C ILE A 119 5.80 16.04 1.33
N ARG A 120 6.50 16.93 2.05
CA ARG A 120 6.52 18.38 1.75
C ARG A 120 7.03 18.69 0.35
N LEU A 121 8.15 18.08 -0.04
CA LEU A 121 8.69 18.23 -1.41
C LEU A 121 7.69 17.76 -2.47
N THR A 122 6.94 16.70 -2.21
CA THR A 122 5.89 16.21 -3.11
C THR A 122 4.77 17.23 -3.24
N GLU A 123 4.33 17.86 -2.14
CA GLU A 123 3.33 18.92 -2.16
C GLU A 123 3.79 20.14 -2.96
N ASP A 124 5.04 20.57 -2.76
CA ASP A 124 5.63 21.74 -3.43
C ASP A 124 5.91 21.48 -4.92
N THR A 125 6.26 20.25 -5.28
CA THR A 125 6.68 19.90 -6.65
C THR A 125 5.51 19.50 -7.54
N LEU A 126 4.57 18.72 -7.01
CA LEU A 126 3.43 18.20 -7.74
C LEU A 126 2.19 19.00 -7.38
N THR A 127 2.01 20.16 -8.00
CA THR A 127 0.96 21.12 -7.62
C THR A 127 -0.42 20.88 -8.26
N GLN A 128 -0.49 20.11 -9.36
CA GLN A 128 -1.78 19.84 -10.03
C GLN A 128 -2.60 18.76 -9.29
N GLU A 129 -3.61 19.18 -8.53
CA GLU A 129 -4.49 18.27 -7.79
C GLU A 129 -5.46 17.49 -8.71
N GLU A 130 -5.85 18.02 -9.86
CA GLU A 130 -6.69 17.30 -10.82
C GLU A 130 -5.91 16.24 -11.65
N GLY A 131 -4.64 16.02 -11.30
CA GLY A 131 -3.73 15.13 -12.01
C GLY A 131 -3.15 15.76 -13.28
N TYR A 132 -2.35 15.00 -14.03
CA TYR A 132 -1.56 15.46 -15.18
C TYR A 132 -1.96 14.72 -16.46
N THR A 133 -1.91 15.37 -17.62
CA THR A 133 -2.10 14.70 -18.91
C THR A 133 -0.84 13.96 -19.36
N ARG A 134 -0.97 13.12 -20.39
CA ARG A 134 0.18 12.43 -20.99
C ARG A 134 1.19 13.42 -21.56
N GLU A 135 0.72 14.50 -22.16
CA GLU A 135 1.55 15.53 -22.79
C GLU A 135 2.38 16.28 -21.74
N GLU A 136 1.76 16.67 -20.62
CA GLU A 136 2.45 17.32 -19.49
C GLU A 136 3.54 16.41 -18.91
N LEU A 137 3.20 15.14 -18.68
CA LEU A 137 4.15 14.14 -18.18
C LEU A 137 5.28 13.87 -19.17
N ALA A 138 4.96 13.71 -20.45
CA ALA A 138 5.93 13.39 -21.48
C ALA A 138 6.95 14.53 -21.67
N LEU A 139 6.51 15.78 -21.53
CA LEU A 139 7.39 16.95 -21.61
C LEU A 139 8.43 16.95 -20.47
N VAL A 140 8.00 16.66 -19.24
CA VAL A 140 8.89 16.62 -18.06
C VAL A 140 9.81 15.39 -18.11
N LEU A 141 9.30 14.25 -18.57
CA LEU A 141 10.01 12.97 -18.51
C LEU A 141 10.85 12.65 -19.74
N LYS A 142 10.83 13.48 -20.79
CA LYS A 142 11.43 13.21 -22.11
C LYS A 142 12.84 12.62 -22.06
N GLU A 143 13.75 13.22 -21.28
CA GLU A 143 15.15 12.80 -21.21
C GLU A 143 15.29 11.44 -20.51
N SER A 144 14.59 11.28 -19.37
CA SER A 144 14.62 10.03 -18.59
C SER A 144 13.99 8.86 -19.37
N VAL A 145 12.89 9.12 -20.08
CA VAL A 145 12.20 8.12 -20.91
C VAL A 145 13.07 7.73 -22.09
N ALA A 146 13.72 8.69 -22.77
CA ALA A 146 14.64 8.40 -23.85
C ALA A 146 15.81 7.51 -23.36
N ALA A 147 16.43 7.87 -22.24
CA ALA A 147 17.52 7.10 -21.65
C ALA A 147 17.10 5.66 -21.28
N ASP A 148 15.91 5.50 -20.70
CA ASP A 148 15.39 4.18 -20.33
C ASP A 148 15.07 3.31 -21.56
N LEU A 149 14.48 3.89 -22.60
CA LEU A 149 14.18 3.15 -23.84
C LEU A 149 15.46 2.68 -24.56
N ILE A 150 16.53 3.48 -24.55
CA ILE A 150 17.84 3.08 -25.07
C ILE A 150 18.38 1.88 -24.30
N LYS A 151 18.34 1.93 -22.96
CA LYS A 151 18.81 0.82 -22.12
C LYS A 151 17.99 -0.45 -22.36
N MET A 152 16.66 -0.34 -22.44
CA MET A 152 15.79 -1.48 -22.70
C MET A 152 16.03 -2.11 -24.07
N ALA A 153 16.28 -1.29 -25.11
CA ALA A 153 16.63 -1.79 -26.45
C ALA A 153 17.99 -2.50 -26.47
N ALA A 154 18.96 -2.02 -25.68
CA ALA A 154 20.26 -2.67 -25.53
C ALA A 154 20.14 -4.02 -24.80
N GLU A 155 19.34 -4.13 -23.74
CA GLU A 155 19.07 -5.38 -23.01
C GLU A 155 18.41 -6.46 -23.89
N GLN A 156 17.62 -6.06 -24.90
CA GLN A 156 16.90 -6.97 -25.80
C GLN A 156 17.69 -7.38 -27.04
N GLY A 157 18.95 -6.95 -27.19
CA GLY A 157 19.77 -7.27 -28.35
C GLY A 157 19.27 -6.66 -29.67
N THR A 158 18.28 -5.76 -29.63
CA THR A 158 17.78 -5.04 -30.79
C THR A 158 18.73 -3.91 -31.16
N SER A 159 19.76 -4.22 -31.96
CA SER A 159 20.64 -3.23 -32.57
C SER A 159 19.91 -2.45 -33.66
N THR A 160 19.00 -1.58 -33.25
CA THR A 160 18.50 -0.55 -34.13
C THR A 160 18.41 0.71 -33.32
N ALA A 161 19.15 1.73 -33.76
CA ALA A 161 18.91 3.13 -33.45
C ALA A 161 17.53 3.53 -34.02
N VAL A 162 16.45 2.85 -33.59
CA VAL A 162 15.08 3.19 -33.98
C VAL A 162 14.72 4.42 -33.17
N GLY A 163 14.85 5.56 -33.83
CA GLY A 163 13.95 6.70 -33.71
C GLY A 163 13.28 6.85 -32.35
N ILE A 164 14.06 7.23 -31.33
CA ILE A 164 13.50 8.15 -30.34
C ILE A 164 13.39 9.46 -31.09
N GLU A 165 12.38 9.57 -31.93
CA GLU A 165 12.11 10.85 -32.55
C GLU A 165 11.61 11.76 -31.42
N ASP A 166 12.28 12.90 -31.22
CA ASP A 166 11.79 14.00 -30.38
C ASP A 166 10.36 14.42 -30.77
N SER A 167 9.90 14.03 -31.96
CA SER A 167 8.58 14.32 -32.53
C SER A 167 7.40 13.64 -31.82
N ASN A 168 7.59 12.57 -31.02
CA ASN A 168 6.47 11.85 -30.39
C ASN A 168 6.72 11.44 -28.93
N LEU A 169 6.84 12.45 -28.05
CA LEU A 169 7.09 12.29 -26.62
C LEU A 169 6.03 11.42 -25.91
N VAL A 170 4.75 11.54 -26.28
CA VAL A 170 3.66 10.78 -25.66
C VAL A 170 3.80 9.29 -25.96
N ALA A 171 4.07 8.90 -27.21
CA ALA A 171 4.26 7.50 -27.56
C ALA A 171 5.46 6.87 -26.81
N ASN A 172 6.53 7.63 -26.60
CA ASN A 172 7.68 7.18 -25.82
C ASN A 172 7.31 6.96 -24.34
N LEU A 173 6.55 7.89 -23.75
CA LEU A 173 6.03 7.75 -22.38
C LEU A 173 5.16 6.49 -22.23
N GLU A 174 4.23 6.28 -23.17
CA GLU A 174 3.34 5.11 -23.17
C GLU A 174 4.11 3.80 -23.34
N LYS A 175 5.09 3.77 -24.26
CA LYS A 175 5.98 2.62 -24.44
C LYS A 175 6.72 2.27 -23.16
N ARG A 176 7.15 3.26 -22.38
CA ARG A 176 7.92 3.07 -21.15
C ARG A 176 7.07 2.66 -19.94
N TYR A 177 5.91 3.28 -19.74
CA TYR A 177 5.13 3.11 -18.50
C TYR A 177 3.82 2.35 -18.67
N MET A 178 3.31 2.18 -19.89
CA MET A 178 1.95 1.67 -20.15
C MET A 178 1.91 0.46 -21.09
N SER A 179 3.07 -0.03 -21.55
CA SER A 179 3.15 -1.16 -22.49
C SER A 179 2.99 -2.53 -21.84
N LYS A 180 3.34 -2.68 -20.55
CA LYS A 180 3.32 -3.99 -19.87
C LYS A 180 1.92 -4.47 -19.52
N PHE A 181 0.98 -3.56 -19.30
CA PHE A 181 -0.39 -3.89 -18.94
C PHE A 181 -1.33 -2.73 -19.31
N PRO A 182 -2.61 -3.02 -19.60
CA PRO A 182 -3.57 -2.01 -20.01
C PRO A 182 -3.84 -1.00 -18.90
N VAL A 183 -3.92 0.28 -19.29
CA VAL A 183 -4.21 1.42 -18.42
C VAL A 183 -5.19 2.36 -19.14
N ARG A 184 -6.19 2.86 -18.42
CA ARG A 184 -7.21 3.77 -18.96
C ARG A 184 -7.38 4.95 -18.01
N ALA A 185 -6.84 6.09 -18.40
CA ALA A 185 -7.01 7.35 -17.69
C ALA A 185 -6.86 8.53 -18.65
N LYS A 186 -7.59 9.62 -18.38
CA LYS A 186 -7.42 10.91 -19.05
C LYS A 186 -6.34 11.75 -18.37
N ARG A 187 -6.32 11.73 -17.04
CA ARG A 187 -5.32 12.39 -16.19
C ARG A 187 -4.78 11.39 -15.17
N PHE A 188 -3.53 11.59 -14.74
CA PHE A 188 -2.83 10.75 -13.77
C PHE A 188 -2.62 11.54 -12.47
N LYS A 189 -3.17 11.05 -11.36
CA LYS A 189 -3.11 11.70 -10.03
C LYS A 189 -1.80 11.38 -9.30
N ILE A 190 -0.67 11.63 -9.98
CA ILE A 190 0.68 11.26 -9.49
C ILE A 190 1.03 11.93 -8.16
N ARG A 191 0.49 13.13 -7.89
CA ARG A 191 0.62 13.84 -6.61
C ARG A 191 0.07 13.01 -5.46
N GLN A 192 -1.22 12.67 -5.54
CA GLN A 192 -1.92 11.98 -4.47
C GLN A 192 -1.34 10.58 -4.24
N ARG A 193 -0.90 9.91 -5.31
CA ARG A 193 -0.27 8.57 -5.17
C ARG A 193 1.06 8.66 -4.44
N ALA A 194 1.89 9.65 -4.76
CA ALA A 194 3.14 9.87 -4.03
C ALA A 194 2.91 10.23 -2.56
N LEU A 195 1.98 11.16 -2.29
CA LEU A 195 1.62 11.54 -0.92
C LEU A 195 1.10 10.34 -0.11
N HIS A 196 0.24 9.52 -0.71
CA HIS A 196 -0.22 8.27 -0.09
C HIS A 196 0.95 7.36 0.26
N VAL A 197 1.82 7.05 -0.72
CA VAL A 197 2.92 6.09 -0.53
C VAL A 197 3.92 6.55 0.53
N PHE A 198 4.36 7.81 0.50
CA PHE A 198 5.32 8.31 1.49
C PHE A 198 4.68 8.42 2.88
N SER A 199 3.44 8.90 2.98
CA SER A 199 2.75 9.00 4.27
C SER A 199 2.41 7.62 4.85
N GLU A 200 2.13 6.62 4.01
CA GLU A 200 1.89 5.25 4.45
C GLU A 200 3.16 4.58 4.94
N ALA A 201 4.29 4.77 4.25
CA ALA A 201 5.59 4.31 4.73
C ALA A 201 5.95 4.93 6.09
N LEU A 202 5.64 6.22 6.28
CA LEU A 202 5.84 6.90 7.55
C LEU A 202 4.95 6.30 8.65
N ARG A 203 3.68 6.03 8.37
CA ARG A 203 2.76 5.39 9.32
C ARG A 203 3.22 3.99 9.72
N VAL A 204 3.81 3.21 8.81
CA VAL A 204 4.39 1.90 9.13
C VAL A 204 5.53 2.03 10.14
N MET A 205 6.45 2.99 9.93
CA MET A 205 7.54 3.25 10.88
C MET A 205 7.03 3.68 12.26
N GLN A 206 6.06 4.59 12.28
CA GLN A 206 5.44 5.07 13.52
C GLN A 206 4.72 3.95 14.26
N PHE A 207 4.02 3.07 13.54
CA PHE A 207 3.34 1.92 14.11
C PHE A 207 4.34 0.95 14.75
N LEU A 208 5.43 0.63 14.04
CA LEU A 208 6.51 -0.22 14.57
C LEU A 208 7.13 0.36 15.85
N LYS A 209 7.46 1.65 15.83
CA LYS A 209 8.03 2.36 16.98
C LYS A 209 7.13 2.34 18.22
N LEU A 210 5.81 2.44 18.03
CA LEU A 210 4.85 2.30 19.12
C LEU A 210 4.84 0.88 19.71
N LEU A 211 4.92 -0.15 18.85
CA LEU A 211 4.99 -1.55 19.30
C LEU A 211 6.30 -1.86 20.05
N GLU A 212 7.40 -1.21 19.69
CA GLU A 212 8.72 -1.40 20.29
C GLU A 212 8.99 -0.52 21.52
N SER A 213 8.05 0.37 21.88
CA SER A 213 8.23 1.30 22.99
C SER A 213 8.25 0.61 24.37
N THR A 214 9.05 1.13 25.31
CA THR A 214 9.31 0.51 26.63
C THR A 214 8.22 0.75 27.68
N ASP A 215 7.22 1.58 27.39
CA ASP A 215 6.03 1.80 28.24
C ASP A 215 4.73 1.47 27.48
N PRO A 216 4.54 0.21 27.08
CA PRO A 216 3.44 -0.13 26.19
C PRO A 216 2.11 -0.40 26.91
N ALA A 217 2.09 -0.37 28.25
CA ALA A 217 0.99 -0.88 29.06
C ALA A 217 -0.15 0.15 29.29
N SER A 218 -0.30 1.15 28.42
CA SER A 218 -1.33 2.18 28.56
C SER A 218 -2.35 2.13 27.43
N ALA A 219 -3.62 2.42 27.75
CA ALA A 219 -4.70 2.61 26.77
C ALA A 219 -4.37 3.70 25.73
N ASP A 220 -3.44 4.60 26.03
CA ASP A 220 -2.93 5.63 25.12
C ASP A 220 -2.18 5.01 23.93
N VAL A 221 -1.41 3.93 24.12
CA VAL A 221 -0.74 3.23 23.01
C VAL A 221 -1.76 2.58 22.07
N ASN A 222 -2.78 1.91 22.62
CA ASN A 222 -3.87 1.34 21.82
C ASN A 222 -4.56 2.40 20.95
N GLN A 223 -4.85 3.56 21.53
CA GLN A 223 -5.47 4.67 20.81
C GLN A 223 -4.54 5.24 19.73
N LYS A 224 -3.24 5.40 20.01
CA LYS A 224 -2.25 5.87 19.04
C LYS A 224 -2.10 4.92 17.85
N LEU A 225 -2.04 3.61 18.10
CA LEU A 225 -2.04 2.58 17.04
C LEU A 225 -3.33 2.66 16.20
N GLY A 226 -4.48 2.80 16.86
CA GLY A 226 -5.77 2.97 16.19
C GLY A 226 -5.84 4.22 15.31
N ASN A 227 -5.31 5.34 15.80
CA ASN A 227 -5.24 6.60 15.06
C ASN A 227 -4.39 6.46 13.78
N LEU A 228 -3.27 5.72 13.82
CA LEU A 228 -2.47 5.42 12.63
C LEU A 228 -3.26 4.60 11.61
N MET A 229 -4.01 3.58 12.05
CA MET A 229 -4.88 2.80 11.15
C MET A 229 -5.98 3.66 10.53
N ASN A 230 -6.58 4.57 11.28
CA ASN A 230 -7.60 5.49 10.77
C ASN A 230 -7.02 6.47 9.76
N ALA A 231 -5.81 6.99 10.00
CA ALA A 231 -5.09 7.84 9.05
C ALA A 231 -4.73 7.09 7.76
N THR A 232 -4.40 5.79 7.84
CA THR A 232 -4.27 4.95 6.65
C THR A 232 -5.60 4.84 5.90
N GLN A 233 -6.72 4.55 6.57
CA GLN A 233 -8.02 4.46 5.91
C GLN A 233 -8.38 5.75 5.17
N GLU A 234 -8.17 6.90 5.82
CA GLU A 234 -8.36 8.22 5.21
C GLU A 234 -7.51 8.39 3.95
N SER A 235 -6.21 8.07 4.05
CA SER A 235 -5.29 8.15 2.93
C SER A 235 -5.68 7.19 1.79
N CYS A 236 -6.13 5.98 2.11
CA CYS A 236 -6.63 5.04 1.12
C CYS A 236 -7.90 5.54 0.41
N ARG A 237 -8.80 6.23 1.13
CA ARG A 237 -10.02 6.80 0.56
C ARG A 237 -9.73 8.04 -0.29
N GLU A 238 -9.05 9.03 0.28
CA GLU A 238 -8.89 10.35 -0.35
C GLU A 238 -7.71 10.42 -1.32
N LEU A 239 -6.54 9.91 -0.90
CA LEU A 239 -5.30 10.05 -1.68
C LEU A 239 -5.06 8.88 -2.62
N TYR A 240 -5.41 7.65 -2.24
CA TYR A 240 -5.22 6.49 -3.10
C TYR A 240 -6.50 6.08 -3.84
N GLU A 241 -7.66 6.62 -3.46
CA GLU A 241 -8.96 6.33 -4.08
C GLU A 241 -9.18 4.82 -4.28
N CYS A 242 -8.84 4.03 -3.25
CA CYS A 242 -8.97 2.57 -3.23
C CYS A 242 -9.96 2.06 -2.19
N SER A 243 -10.75 2.94 -1.57
CA SER A 243 -11.85 2.52 -0.70
C SER A 243 -13.15 2.21 -1.46
N SER A 244 -14.23 1.99 -0.72
CA SER A 244 -15.59 1.91 -1.24
C SER A 244 -16.59 2.32 -0.14
N PRO A 245 -17.83 2.70 -0.49
CA PRO A 245 -18.85 3.04 0.50
C PRO A 245 -19.04 1.95 1.56
N GLU A 246 -18.96 0.69 1.16
CA GLU A 246 -19.07 -0.47 2.05
C GLU A 246 -17.94 -0.56 3.06
N ILE A 247 -16.71 -0.36 2.60
CA ILE A 247 -15.53 -0.32 3.47
C ILE A 247 -15.67 0.82 4.47
N ASP A 248 -16.06 2.01 3.99
CA ASP A 248 -16.19 3.20 4.82
C ASP A 248 -17.26 3.03 5.88
N ASP A 249 -18.39 2.41 5.53
CA ASP A 249 -19.49 2.14 6.45
C ASP A 249 -19.10 1.12 7.53
N ILE A 250 -18.47 0.01 7.14
CA ILE A 250 -17.93 -0.99 8.08
C ILE A 250 -16.91 -0.34 9.03
N CYS A 251 -16.01 0.50 8.52
CA CYS A 251 -15.02 1.19 9.36
C CYS A 251 -15.69 2.16 10.33
N ARG A 252 -16.73 2.88 9.90
CA ARG A 252 -17.52 3.78 10.76
C ARG A 252 -18.22 3.01 11.88
N ILE A 253 -18.94 1.94 11.54
CA ILE A 253 -19.69 1.11 12.49
C ILE A 253 -18.74 0.52 13.54
N ALA A 254 -17.64 -0.10 13.10
CA ALA A 254 -16.68 -0.71 14.01
C ALA A 254 -16.09 0.29 15.01
N ARG A 255 -15.73 1.50 14.56
CA ARG A 255 -15.25 2.57 15.45
C ARG A 255 -16.31 3.01 16.45
N ASN A 256 -17.55 3.23 15.99
CA ASN A 256 -18.65 3.63 16.86
C ASN A 256 -18.95 2.57 17.94
N ALA A 257 -18.72 1.30 17.63
CA ALA A 257 -18.92 0.18 18.56
C ALA A 257 -17.73 -0.11 19.49
N GLY A 258 -16.61 0.62 19.34
CA GLY A 258 -15.47 0.56 20.27
C GLY A 258 -14.12 0.17 19.67
N ALA A 259 -13.99 0.04 18.34
CA ALA A 259 -12.69 -0.14 17.71
C ALA A 259 -11.84 1.15 17.81
N TYR A 260 -10.57 1.02 18.22
CA TYR A 260 -9.61 2.14 18.21
C TYR A 260 -9.28 2.59 16.78
N GLY A 261 -9.13 1.63 15.88
CA GLY A 261 -8.72 1.85 14.50
C GLY A 261 -9.45 0.91 13.54
N SER A 262 -9.76 1.39 12.34
CA SER A 262 -10.43 0.60 11.31
C SER A 262 -10.02 1.05 9.92
N ARG A 263 -9.60 0.08 9.09
CA ARG A 263 -9.16 0.32 7.71
C ARG A 263 -9.45 -0.85 6.80
N LEU A 264 -9.47 -0.62 5.49
CA LEU A 264 -9.40 -1.70 4.50
C LEU A 264 -8.11 -2.50 4.62
N THR A 265 -8.13 -3.75 4.17
CA THR A 265 -6.92 -4.56 3.98
C THR A 265 -6.92 -5.24 2.62
N GLY A 266 -5.73 -5.46 2.06
CA GLY A 266 -5.56 -5.89 0.68
C GLY A 266 -5.69 -4.73 -0.33
N ALA A 267 -6.18 -5.04 -1.53
CA ALA A 267 -6.16 -4.10 -2.66
C ALA A 267 -7.20 -2.97 -2.56
N GLY A 268 -8.28 -3.17 -1.81
CA GLY A 268 -9.41 -2.25 -1.74
C GLY A 268 -10.44 -2.42 -2.87
N TRP A 269 -11.28 -1.40 -3.04
CA TRP A 269 -12.50 -1.41 -3.87
C TRP A 269 -13.44 -2.58 -3.56
N GLY A 270 -13.58 -2.88 -2.26
CA GLY A 270 -14.22 -4.07 -1.72
C GLY A 270 -13.24 -4.94 -0.94
N GLY A 271 -13.60 -6.21 -0.72
CA GLY A 271 -12.79 -7.15 0.08
C GLY A 271 -13.00 -6.96 1.59
N CYS A 272 -11.93 -7.02 2.37
CA CYS A 272 -11.98 -7.04 3.83
C CYS A 272 -11.57 -5.70 4.46
N THR A 273 -12.02 -5.49 5.69
CA THR A 273 -11.51 -4.50 6.64
C THR A 273 -10.88 -5.19 7.84
N VAL A 274 -9.96 -4.49 8.49
CA VAL A 274 -9.33 -4.92 9.75
C VAL A 274 -9.53 -3.84 10.81
N HIS A 275 -9.89 -4.28 12.01
CA HIS A 275 -10.26 -3.45 13.13
C HIS A 275 -9.40 -3.79 14.33
N LEU A 276 -8.79 -2.78 14.94
CA LEU A 276 -8.08 -2.90 16.21
C LEU A 276 -9.06 -2.63 17.35
N VAL A 277 -9.40 -3.66 18.12
CA VAL A 277 -10.51 -3.63 19.08
C VAL A 277 -10.00 -4.08 20.45
N PRO A 278 -10.37 -3.44 21.55
CA PRO A 278 -10.11 -4.01 22.86
C PRO A 278 -10.94 -5.29 23.04
N VAL A 279 -10.35 -6.34 23.63
CA VAL A 279 -10.93 -7.69 23.67
C VAL A 279 -12.34 -7.70 24.27
N ASP A 280 -12.59 -6.88 25.28
CA ASP A 280 -13.88 -6.72 25.96
C ASP A 280 -14.96 -6.00 25.10
N LYS A 281 -14.60 -5.44 23.94
CA LYS A 281 -15.54 -4.82 22.98
C LYS A 281 -15.71 -5.61 21.68
N ILE A 282 -15.06 -6.77 21.53
CA ILE A 282 -15.16 -7.57 20.30
C ILE A 282 -16.62 -7.94 19.99
N ASP A 283 -17.38 -8.40 20.99
CA ASP A 283 -18.78 -8.79 20.76
C ASP A 283 -19.68 -7.59 20.44
N ALA A 284 -19.43 -6.43 21.04
CA ALA A 284 -20.15 -5.19 20.71
C ALA A 284 -19.90 -4.76 19.25
N VAL A 285 -18.65 -4.87 18.77
CA VAL A 285 -18.32 -4.58 17.37
C VAL A 285 -19.00 -5.57 16.43
N LYS A 286 -19.01 -6.87 16.75
CA LYS A 286 -19.68 -7.89 15.95
C LYS A 286 -21.19 -7.65 15.86
N GLU A 287 -21.84 -7.38 16.99
CA GLU A 287 -23.28 -7.11 17.04
C GLU A 287 -23.63 -5.86 16.23
N ALA A 288 -22.84 -4.80 16.34
CA ALA A 288 -23.04 -3.58 15.56
C ALA A 288 -22.91 -3.84 14.05
N LEU A 289 -21.88 -4.58 13.62
CA LEU A 289 -21.72 -4.94 12.20
C LEU A 289 -22.86 -5.82 11.69
N GLU A 290 -23.30 -6.80 12.48
CA GLU A 290 -24.44 -7.64 12.13
C GLU A 290 -25.71 -6.80 11.94
N LYS A 291 -26.01 -5.95 12.91
CA LYS A 291 -27.24 -5.15 12.93
C LYS A 291 -27.25 -4.01 11.90
N GLU A 292 -26.14 -3.29 11.76
CA GLU A 292 -26.09 -2.06 10.98
C GLU A 292 -25.62 -2.27 9.54
N TYR A 293 -24.82 -3.31 9.27
CA TYR A 293 -24.24 -3.55 7.93
C TYR A 293 -24.74 -4.84 7.27
N TYR A 294 -24.69 -5.98 7.97
CA TYR A 294 -25.01 -7.28 7.37
C TYR A 294 -26.52 -7.54 7.28
N ALA A 295 -27.32 -7.10 8.26
CA ALA A 295 -28.77 -7.30 8.30
C ALA A 295 -29.51 -6.66 7.12
N THR A 296 -28.96 -5.59 6.53
CA THR A 296 -29.55 -4.92 5.37
C THR A 296 -29.16 -5.55 4.04
N ARG A 297 -28.46 -6.70 4.06
CA ARG A 297 -27.93 -7.36 2.85
C ARG A 297 -28.52 -8.74 2.66
N HIS A 298 -28.66 -9.14 1.40
CA HIS A 298 -29.11 -10.47 1.00
C HIS A 298 -27.97 -11.48 1.08
N LEU A 299 -27.60 -11.88 2.29
CA LEU A 299 -26.56 -12.86 2.56
C LEU A 299 -27.16 -14.21 2.97
N THR A 300 -26.54 -15.31 2.55
CA THR A 300 -26.86 -16.65 3.05
C THR A 300 -26.39 -16.82 4.49
N GLU A 301 -26.95 -17.81 5.20
CA GLU A 301 -26.51 -18.10 6.58
C GLU A 301 -25.03 -18.48 6.66
N GLU A 302 -24.50 -19.18 5.66
CA GLU A 302 -23.07 -19.48 5.55
C GLU A 302 -22.24 -18.20 5.38
N GLN A 303 -22.68 -17.26 4.54
CA GLN A 303 -22.00 -15.98 4.35
C GLN A 303 -21.99 -15.17 5.65
N LYS A 304 -23.13 -15.09 6.36
CA LYS A 304 -23.19 -14.39 7.66
C LYS A 304 -22.25 -15.03 8.68
N ALA A 305 -22.23 -16.36 8.77
CA ALA A 305 -21.34 -17.09 9.68
C ALA A 305 -19.85 -16.84 9.42
N GLN A 306 -19.47 -16.52 8.17
CA GLN A 306 -18.09 -16.25 7.75
C GLN A 306 -17.80 -14.74 7.59
N ALA A 307 -18.78 -13.87 7.83
CA ALA A 307 -18.68 -12.44 7.56
C ALA A 307 -17.63 -11.75 8.44
N VAL A 308 -17.48 -12.22 9.68
CA VAL A 308 -16.58 -11.65 10.68
C VAL A 308 -15.72 -12.73 11.30
N VAL A 309 -14.40 -12.51 11.28
CA VAL A 309 -13.40 -13.41 11.87
C VAL A 309 -12.61 -12.66 12.93
N ILE A 310 -12.50 -13.25 14.11
CA ILE A 310 -11.57 -12.78 15.15
C ILE A 310 -10.25 -13.49 14.90
N SER A 311 -9.18 -12.72 14.70
CA SER A 311 -7.87 -13.28 14.36
C SER A 311 -6.82 -12.85 15.38
N ARG A 312 -5.92 -13.78 15.68
CA ARG A 312 -4.62 -13.54 16.31
C ARG A 312 -3.53 -13.93 15.31
N PRO A 313 -2.34 -13.32 15.36
CA PRO A 313 -1.28 -13.64 14.42
C PRO A 313 -0.95 -15.14 14.42
N ALA A 314 -1.11 -15.79 13.27
CA ALA A 314 -0.98 -17.23 13.09
C ALA A 314 0.41 -17.63 12.57
N ARG A 315 0.71 -18.93 12.59
CA ARG A 315 1.93 -19.47 11.96
C ARG A 315 1.86 -19.37 10.43
N GLY A 316 3.02 -19.20 9.81
CA GLY A 316 3.19 -19.33 8.36
C GLY A 316 3.08 -20.77 7.87
N SER A 317 3.44 -20.97 6.61
CA SER A 317 3.39 -22.26 5.91
C SER A 317 4.19 -23.34 6.66
N ALA A 318 3.57 -24.51 6.84
CA ALA A 318 4.17 -25.66 7.48
C ALA A 318 3.76 -26.96 6.76
N ILE A 319 4.63 -27.97 6.80
CA ILE A 319 4.32 -29.32 6.34
C ILE A 319 3.90 -30.15 7.56
N LEU A 320 2.69 -30.71 7.51
CA LEU A 320 2.22 -31.67 8.52
C LEU A 320 2.64 -33.07 8.09
N VAL A 321 3.54 -33.69 8.86
CA VAL A 321 3.99 -35.07 8.61
C VAL A 321 3.32 -35.99 9.63
N GLY A 322 2.61 -37.00 9.15
CA GLY A 322 1.87 -37.94 10.00
C GLY A 322 1.48 -39.19 9.23
N HIS A 323 1.09 -40.23 9.96
CA HIS A 323 0.64 -41.50 9.39
C HIS A 323 -0.83 -41.39 8.99
N ALA A 324 -1.27 -42.21 8.03
CA ALA A 324 -2.66 -42.22 7.59
C ALA A 324 -3.60 -42.43 8.80
N GLY A 325 -4.51 -41.46 9.04
CA GLY A 325 -5.50 -41.50 10.13
C GLY A 325 -5.17 -40.69 11.39
N SER A 326 -4.03 -39.99 11.46
CA SER A 326 -3.58 -39.31 12.69
C SER A 326 -3.91 -37.81 12.81
N PHE A 327 -4.62 -37.22 11.85
CA PHE A 327 -4.89 -35.78 11.86
C PHE A 327 -6.34 -35.49 12.23
N VAL A 328 -6.52 -34.80 13.35
CA VAL A 328 -7.71 -33.96 13.62
C VAL A 328 -7.19 -32.53 13.60
N LEU A 329 -7.69 -31.73 12.66
CA LEU A 329 -7.37 -30.30 12.52
C LEU A 329 -8.04 -29.48 13.61
#